data_AF-F6TCX3-F1
#
_entry.id   AF-F6TCX3-F1
#
_cell.length_a   1.000
_cell.length_b   1.000
_cell.length_c   1.000
_cell.angle_alpha   90.00
_cell.angle_beta   90.00
_cell.angle_gamma   90.00
#
_symmetry.space_group_name_H-M   'P 1'
#
loop_
_entity.id
_entity.type
_entity.pdbx_description
1 polymer ?
#
loop_
_entity_poly.entity_id
_entity_poly.type
_entity_poly.pdbx_seq_one_letter_code
_entity_poly.pdbx_strand_id
1 'polypeptide(L)'
;MNKMTTKEEETAENEIAAKDPFYGDAPIPEDRLERYNKGTRIKTKKIRDRKLKGTLDLTEKKYGSAVKQAARYELLLTEEPGFLETEEGEESWMIDQQSIVKEADIASANKHFQLKLEEFGPYRIDYTRNGRHLLIGGKRGHVAAFDWMTKRLTCEMNVMESVEDIK
;
A
#
# COMPACT_ATOMS: atom_id res chain seq x y z
N MET A 1 -36.18 21.96 -26.77
CA MET A 1 -36.00 22.71 -25.51
C MET A 1 -34.72 22.21 -24.81
N ASN A 2 -34.01 23.06 -24.07
CA ASN A 2 -32.79 22.80 -23.26
C ASN A 2 -31.43 23.18 -23.89
N LYS A 3 -31.29 24.40 -24.41
CA LYS A 3 -29.98 25.06 -24.67
C LYS A 3 -29.76 26.33 -23.83
N MET A 4 -30.72 26.69 -22.96
CA MET A 4 -30.65 27.91 -22.15
C MET A 4 -29.99 27.69 -20.77
N THR A 5 -30.00 26.46 -20.24
CA THR A 5 -29.46 26.15 -18.90
C THR A 5 -27.93 26.22 -18.81
N THR A 6 -27.20 25.86 -19.87
CA THR A 6 -25.73 25.76 -19.81
C THR A 6 -25.01 27.10 -19.70
N LYS A 7 -25.57 28.18 -20.26
CA LYS A 7 -24.94 29.52 -20.20
C LYS A 7 -25.13 30.21 -18.85
N GLU A 8 -26.28 30.00 -18.22
CA GLU A 8 -26.59 30.55 -16.88
C GLU A 8 -25.81 29.80 -15.79
N GLU A 9 -25.65 28.48 -15.93
CA GLU A 9 -24.77 27.67 -15.07
C GLU A 9 -23.29 28.10 -15.22
N GLU A 10 -22.79 28.25 -16.45
CA GLU A 10 -21.40 28.72 -16.69
C GLU A 10 -21.14 30.14 -16.17
N THR A 11 -22.14 31.04 -16.19
CA THR A 11 -21.96 32.41 -15.65
C THR A 11 -21.99 32.44 -14.13
N ALA A 12 -22.85 31.64 -13.50
CA ALA A 12 -22.89 31.50 -12.05
C ALA A 12 -21.60 30.82 -11.50
N GLU A 13 -21.09 29.79 -12.16
CA GLU A 13 -19.82 29.14 -11.77
C GLU A 13 -18.64 30.11 -11.84
N ASN A 14 -18.59 30.98 -12.87
CA ASN A 14 -17.54 31.98 -13.01
C ASN A 14 -17.60 33.09 -11.95
N GLU A 15 -18.79 33.48 -11.50
CA GLU A 15 -18.95 34.45 -10.40
C GLU A 15 -18.53 33.87 -9.03
N ILE A 16 -18.76 32.57 -8.80
CA ILE A 16 -18.34 31.89 -7.57
C ILE A 16 -16.81 31.66 -7.61
N ALA A 17 -16.25 31.30 -8.77
CA ALA A 17 -14.80 31.20 -8.98
C ALA A 17 -14.06 32.53 -8.77
N ALA A 18 -14.70 33.66 -9.08
CA ALA A 18 -14.12 34.99 -8.85
C ALA A 18 -14.05 35.37 -7.36
N LYS A 19 -14.86 34.73 -6.49
CA LYS A 19 -14.93 35.02 -5.05
C LYS A 19 -14.13 34.02 -4.20
N ASP A 20 -14.01 32.78 -4.65
CA ASP A 20 -13.27 31.73 -3.96
C ASP A 20 -11.92 31.44 -4.66
N PRO A 21 -10.77 31.76 -4.03
CA PRO A 21 -9.45 31.45 -4.57
C PRO A 21 -9.22 29.95 -4.82
N PHE A 22 -10.02 29.08 -4.22
CA PHE A 22 -9.92 27.62 -4.28
C PHE A 22 -11.16 26.97 -4.90
N TYR A 23 -11.81 27.67 -5.82
CA TYR A 23 -12.98 27.14 -6.50
C TYR A 23 -12.70 25.84 -7.27
N GLY A 24 -13.55 24.84 -7.04
CA GLY A 24 -13.48 23.54 -7.69
C GLY A 24 -12.81 22.46 -6.85
N ASP A 25 -12.55 21.32 -7.47
CA ASP A 25 -11.89 20.23 -6.77
C ASP A 25 -10.40 20.50 -6.56
N ALA A 26 -9.87 20.07 -5.41
CA ALA A 26 -8.44 20.14 -5.13
C ALA A 26 -7.61 19.49 -6.25
N PRO A 27 -6.50 20.13 -6.67
CA PRO A 27 -5.62 19.59 -7.70
C PRO A 27 -5.01 18.27 -7.22
N ILE A 28 -4.97 17.27 -8.12
CA ILE A 28 -4.39 15.96 -7.84
C ILE A 28 -2.96 15.97 -8.38
N PRO A 29 -1.95 15.60 -7.57
CA PRO A 29 -0.57 15.44 -8.03
C PRO A 29 -0.45 14.45 -9.21
N GLU A 30 0.43 14.75 -10.17
CA GLU A 30 0.58 13.97 -11.41
C GLU A 30 1.13 12.56 -11.16
N ASP A 31 2.08 12.43 -10.22
CA ASP A 31 2.66 11.17 -9.75
C ASP A 31 1.59 10.17 -9.26
N ARG A 32 0.60 10.65 -8.51
CA ARG A 32 -0.51 9.82 -8.03
C ARG A 32 -1.39 9.36 -9.18
N LEU A 33 -1.69 10.24 -10.13
CA LEU A 33 -2.49 9.88 -11.31
C LEU A 33 -1.82 8.79 -12.15
N GLU A 34 -0.51 8.86 -12.31
CA GLU A 34 0.26 7.83 -13.02
C GLU A 34 0.25 6.49 -12.29
N ARG A 35 0.39 6.47 -10.96
CA ARG A 35 0.36 5.25 -10.14
C ARG A 35 -0.94 4.45 -10.32
N TYR A 36 -2.08 5.14 -10.39
CA TYR A 36 -3.39 4.51 -10.56
C TYR A 36 -3.76 4.28 -12.03
N ASN A 37 -2.96 4.77 -12.98
CA ASN A 37 -3.20 4.56 -14.40
C ASN A 37 -2.79 3.14 -14.81
N LYS A 38 -3.78 2.27 -15.05
CA LYS A 38 -3.56 0.85 -15.34
C LYS A 38 -3.37 0.51 -16.83
N GLY A 39 -3.25 1.50 -17.71
CA GLY A 39 -3.03 1.21 -19.12
C GLY A 39 -3.19 2.40 -20.06
N THR A 40 -3.09 2.10 -21.35
CA THR A 40 -3.26 3.12 -22.39
C THR A 40 -4.71 3.25 -22.81
N ARG A 41 -5.13 4.49 -23.07
CA ARG A 41 -6.47 4.80 -23.57
C ARG A 41 -6.71 4.18 -24.93
N ILE A 42 -7.85 3.51 -25.12
CA ILE A 42 -8.24 2.91 -26.38
C ILE A 42 -8.56 4.01 -27.40
N LYS A 43 -7.94 3.94 -28.59
CA LYS A 43 -8.17 4.89 -29.69
C LYS A 43 -9.48 4.59 -30.40
N THR A 44 -10.59 5.18 -29.95
CA THR A 44 -11.93 4.94 -30.50
C THR A 44 -12.21 5.58 -31.87
N LYS A 45 -11.32 6.44 -32.38
CA LYS A 45 -11.52 7.18 -33.65
C LYS A 45 -11.61 6.29 -34.90
N LYS A 46 -10.93 5.15 -34.93
CA LYS A 46 -10.88 4.23 -36.09
C LYS A 46 -12.01 3.18 -36.10
N ILE A 47 -12.88 3.18 -35.08
CA ILE A 47 -13.91 2.16 -34.90
C ILE A 47 -15.14 2.50 -35.74
N ARG A 48 -15.55 1.58 -36.62
CA ARG A 48 -16.70 1.75 -37.53
C ARG A 48 -18.04 1.54 -36.83
N ASP A 49 -18.14 0.57 -35.92
CA ASP A 49 -19.39 0.29 -35.20
C ASP A 49 -19.70 1.39 -34.17
N ARG A 50 -20.85 2.05 -34.35
CA ARG A 50 -21.33 3.14 -33.49
C ARG A 50 -21.63 2.67 -32.08
N LYS A 51 -22.16 1.45 -31.89
CA LYS A 51 -22.48 0.93 -30.55
C LYS A 51 -21.20 0.65 -29.77
N LEU A 52 -20.27 -0.10 -30.37
CA LEU A 52 -18.97 -0.38 -29.78
C LEU A 52 -18.20 0.91 -29.44
N LYS A 53 -18.18 1.88 -30.36
CA LYS A 53 -17.54 3.18 -30.13
C LYS A 53 -18.13 3.90 -28.92
N GLY A 54 -19.46 3.98 -28.83
CA GLY A 54 -20.14 4.61 -27.71
C GLY A 54 -19.86 3.92 -26.37
N THR A 55 -19.87 2.58 -26.35
CA THR A 55 -19.53 1.80 -25.17
C THR A 55 -18.09 2.06 -24.73
N LEU A 56 -17.13 2.06 -25.65
CA LEU A 56 -15.71 2.30 -25.34
C LEU A 56 -15.47 3.72 -24.83
N ASP A 57 -16.09 4.73 -25.45
CA ASP A 57 -15.98 6.12 -24.98
C ASP A 57 -16.55 6.28 -23.57
N LEU A 58 -17.65 5.59 -23.25
CA LEU A 58 -18.22 5.57 -21.90
C LEU A 58 -17.33 4.85 -20.90
N THR A 59 -16.76 3.69 -21.26
CA THR A 59 -15.82 2.98 -20.38
C THR A 59 -14.58 3.81 -20.12
N GLU A 60 -14.01 4.47 -21.14
CA GLU A 60 -12.84 5.34 -20.97
C GLU A 60 -13.13 6.54 -20.06
N LYS A 61 -14.32 7.14 -20.16
CA LYS A 61 -14.75 8.19 -19.21
C LYS A 61 -14.82 7.65 -17.78
N LYS A 62 -15.40 6.46 -17.59
CA LYS A 62 -15.49 5.79 -16.27
C LYS A 62 -14.11 5.46 -15.71
N TYR A 63 -13.19 4.98 -16.55
CA TYR A 63 -11.80 4.75 -16.14
C TYR A 63 -11.13 6.05 -15.73
N GLY A 64 -11.26 7.12 -16.51
CA GLY A 64 -10.71 8.43 -16.18
C GLY A 64 -11.23 8.97 -14.85
N SER A 65 -12.53 8.84 -14.57
CA SER A 65 -13.09 9.21 -13.26
C SER A 65 -12.61 8.31 -12.13
N ALA A 66 -12.50 7.00 -12.36
CA ALA A 66 -12.03 6.04 -11.35
C ALA A 66 -10.57 6.28 -10.97
N VAL A 67 -9.69 6.60 -11.93
CA VAL A 67 -8.28 6.93 -11.67
C VAL A 67 -8.17 8.21 -10.84
N LYS A 68 -8.88 9.27 -11.22
CA LYS A 68 -8.93 10.52 -10.45
C LYS A 68 -9.44 10.29 -9.03
N GLN A 69 -10.49 9.50 -8.88
CA GLN A 69 -11.08 9.21 -7.58
C GLN A 69 -10.14 8.35 -6.72
N ALA A 70 -9.47 7.35 -7.28
CA ALA A 70 -8.48 6.53 -6.58
C ALA A 70 -7.30 7.37 -6.08
N ALA A 71 -6.77 8.25 -6.94
CA ALA A 71 -5.68 9.17 -6.58
C ALA A 71 -6.08 10.18 -5.48
N ARG A 72 -7.35 10.61 -5.45
CA ARG A 72 -7.88 11.43 -4.35
C ARG A 72 -7.98 10.65 -3.05
N TYR A 73 -8.40 9.39 -3.10
CA TYR A 73 -8.52 8.57 -1.89
C TYR A 73 -7.20 8.26 -1.19
N GLU A 74 -6.07 8.42 -1.88
CA GLU A 74 -4.75 8.33 -1.25
C GLU A 74 -4.56 9.36 -0.13
N LEU A 75 -5.24 10.52 -0.20
CA LEU A 75 -5.25 11.50 0.89
C LEU A 75 -5.87 10.96 2.18
N LEU A 76 -6.74 9.95 2.09
CA LEU A 76 -7.38 9.33 3.25
C LEU A 76 -6.51 8.25 3.91
N LEU A 77 -5.31 7.98 3.36
CA LEU A 77 -4.38 7.07 4.00
C LEU A 77 -3.83 7.71 5.26
N THR A 78 -4.02 7.06 6.41
CA THR A 78 -3.61 7.59 7.72
C THR A 78 -2.15 7.35 8.02
N GLU A 79 -1.56 6.33 7.39
CA GLU A 79 -0.20 5.87 7.67
C GLU A 79 0.77 6.38 6.61
N GLU A 80 1.94 6.80 7.06
CA GLU A 80 3.06 7.17 6.19
C GLU A 80 4.12 6.05 6.20
N PRO A 81 4.85 5.86 5.10
CA PRO A 81 5.97 4.91 5.09
C PRO A 81 7.08 5.39 6.03
N GLY A 82 7.59 4.48 6.87
CA GLY A 82 8.76 4.77 7.70
C GLY A 82 10.02 4.91 6.84
N PHE A 83 10.93 5.79 7.26
CA PHE A 83 12.23 5.99 6.62
C PHE A 83 13.31 6.22 7.68
N LEU A 84 14.57 6.08 7.27
CA LEU A 84 15.74 6.41 8.06
C LEU A 84 16.57 7.38 7.23
N GLU A 85 16.79 8.58 7.75
CA GLU A 85 17.58 9.62 7.12
C GLU A 85 18.79 9.90 8.03
N THR A 86 19.98 9.90 7.44
CA THR A 86 21.23 10.15 8.15
C THR A 86 21.67 11.59 7.99
N GLU A 87 22.48 12.07 8.94
CA GLU A 87 23.12 13.37 8.83
C GLU A 87 24.22 13.35 7.73
N GLU A 88 24.65 14.55 7.32
CA GLU A 88 25.69 14.70 6.31
C GLU A 88 27.02 14.08 6.79
N GLY A 89 27.51 13.07 6.06
CA GLY A 89 28.73 12.35 6.41
C GLY A 89 28.51 11.08 7.25
N GLU A 90 27.27 10.79 7.64
CA GLU A 90 26.90 9.53 8.28
C GLU A 90 26.30 8.55 7.27
N GLU A 91 26.74 7.30 7.35
CA GLU A 91 26.24 6.23 6.49
C GLU A 91 25.14 5.41 7.18
N SER A 92 24.04 5.17 6.47
CA SER A 92 22.86 4.46 7.01
C SER A 92 23.12 3.05 7.54
N TRP A 93 24.14 2.36 7.02
CA TRP A 93 24.50 0.99 7.42
C TRP A 93 25.34 0.92 8.71
N MET A 94 25.81 2.05 9.23
CA MET A 94 26.51 2.13 10.53
C MET A 94 25.56 2.16 11.73
N ILE A 95 24.25 2.24 11.50
CA ILE A 95 23.27 2.41 12.57
C ILE A 95 22.89 1.05 13.19
N ASP A 96 23.17 0.90 14.48
CA ASP A 96 22.89 -0.30 15.25
C ASP A 96 21.39 -0.52 15.51
N GLN A 97 20.97 -1.78 15.55
CA GLN A 97 19.59 -2.17 15.90
C GLN A 97 19.17 -1.66 17.30
N GLN A 98 20.12 -1.58 18.24
CA GLN A 98 19.83 -1.05 19.58
C GLN A 98 19.49 0.44 19.55
N SER A 99 20.17 1.22 18.70
CA SER A 99 19.88 2.64 18.49
C SER A 99 18.50 2.83 17.86
N ILE A 100 18.16 2.01 16.85
CA ILE A 100 16.83 2.04 16.22
C ILE A 100 15.72 1.75 17.24
N VAL A 101 15.89 0.72 18.07
CA VAL A 101 14.89 0.33 19.09
C VAL A 101 14.70 1.42 20.15
N LYS A 102 15.77 2.17 20.47
CA LYS A 102 15.73 3.25 21.45
C LYS A 102 14.94 4.47 20.96
N GLU A 103 15.07 4.81 19.68
CA GLU A 103 14.40 5.98 19.08
C GLU A 103 13.00 5.65 18.55
N ALA A 104 12.69 4.37 18.30
CA ALA A 104 11.37 3.92 17.87
C ALA A 104 10.31 4.03 18.99
N ASP A 105 9.04 4.12 18.59
CA ASP A 105 7.92 4.09 19.52
C ASP A 105 7.85 2.76 20.30
N ILE A 106 7.26 2.78 21.50
CA ILE A 106 7.18 1.62 22.40
C ILE A 106 6.52 0.40 21.72
N ALA A 107 5.51 0.62 20.86
CA ALA A 107 4.82 -0.49 20.20
C ALA A 107 5.72 -1.14 19.14
N SER A 108 6.54 -0.36 18.43
CA SER A 108 7.52 -0.88 17.48
C SER A 108 8.76 -1.47 18.17
N ALA A 109 9.24 -0.87 19.25
CA ALA A 109 10.32 -1.44 20.06
C ALA A 109 9.95 -2.84 20.59
N ASN A 110 8.70 -3.05 21.03
CA ASN A 110 8.19 -4.34 21.49
C ASN A 110 8.09 -5.44 20.41
N LYS A 111 8.24 -5.08 19.13
CA LYS A 111 8.31 -6.00 17.98
C LYS A 111 9.73 -6.53 17.77
N HIS A 112 10.75 -5.90 18.36
CA HIS A 112 12.10 -6.42 18.37
C HIS A 112 12.23 -7.50 19.45
N PHE A 113 12.47 -8.75 19.06
CA PHE A 113 12.68 -9.86 19.98
C PHE A 113 13.67 -10.87 19.40
N GLN A 114 14.28 -11.64 20.29
CA GLN A 114 15.21 -12.71 19.94
C GLN A 114 14.72 -14.03 20.54
N LEU A 115 14.64 -15.08 19.72
CA LEU A 115 14.42 -16.45 20.19
C LEU A 115 15.75 -17.20 20.18
N LYS A 116 16.14 -17.75 21.33
CA LYS A 116 17.35 -18.57 21.47
C LYS A 116 16.96 -20.04 21.40
N LEU A 117 17.06 -20.62 20.20
CA LEU A 117 16.69 -22.02 19.91
C LEU A 117 17.91 -22.76 19.34
N GLU A 118 18.65 -23.46 20.19
CA GLU A 118 19.95 -24.05 19.82
C GLU A 118 19.88 -25.55 19.48
N GLU A 119 18.80 -26.22 19.88
CA GLU A 119 18.76 -27.69 19.92
C GLU A 119 18.45 -28.35 18.55
N PHE A 120 17.58 -27.74 17.75
CA PHE A 120 16.98 -28.36 16.56
C PHE A 120 17.59 -27.91 15.22
N GLY A 121 18.84 -27.44 15.26
CA GLY A 121 19.57 -26.98 14.09
C GLY A 121 19.14 -25.58 13.62
N PRO A 122 19.58 -25.15 12.43
CA PRO A 122 19.21 -23.84 11.90
C PRO A 122 17.70 -23.75 11.66
N TYR A 123 17.13 -22.62 12.04
CA TYR A 123 15.71 -22.32 11.88
C TYR A 123 15.44 -21.53 10.61
N ARG A 124 14.34 -21.86 9.94
CA ARG A 124 13.70 -21.02 8.92
C ARG A 124 12.42 -20.44 9.48
N ILE A 125 12.00 -19.30 8.92
CA ILE A 125 10.85 -18.54 9.41
C ILE A 125 9.96 -18.15 8.24
N ASP A 126 8.65 -18.27 8.40
CA ASP A 126 7.68 -17.78 7.43
C ASP A 126 6.55 -17.04 8.14
N TYR A 127 6.11 -15.94 7.54
CA TYR A 127 5.01 -15.14 8.06
C TYR A 127 3.74 -15.42 7.26
N THR A 128 2.60 -15.38 7.93
CA THR A 128 1.32 -15.33 7.21
C THR A 128 1.24 -14.08 6.32
N ARG A 129 0.41 -14.11 5.28
CA ARG A 129 0.29 -12.99 4.32
C ARG A 129 -0.05 -11.63 4.95
N ASN A 130 -0.77 -11.62 6.06
CA ASN A 130 -1.10 -10.42 6.84
C ASN A 130 -0.03 -10.08 7.89
N GLY A 131 1.03 -10.88 8.00
CA GLY A 131 2.10 -10.74 8.98
C GLY A 131 1.67 -10.96 10.42
N ARG A 132 0.55 -11.64 10.73
CA ARG A 132 0.09 -11.81 12.12
C ARG A 132 0.75 -12.99 12.85
N HIS A 133 0.88 -14.12 12.18
CA HIS A 133 1.45 -15.33 12.77
C HIS A 133 2.80 -15.61 12.13
N LEU A 134 3.72 -16.12 12.95
CA LEU A 134 5.06 -16.53 12.57
C LEU A 134 5.13 -18.04 12.73
N LEU A 135 5.52 -18.71 11.65
CA LEU A 135 5.90 -20.12 11.62
C LEU A 135 7.42 -20.19 11.68
N ILE A 136 7.94 -21.01 12.58
CA ILE A 136 9.34 -21.35 12.65
C ILE A 136 9.50 -22.86 12.49
N GLY A 137 10.58 -23.29 11.84
CA GLY A 137 10.95 -24.69 11.90
C GLY A 137 12.45 -24.91 11.80
N GLY A 138 12.93 -25.75 12.70
CA GLY A 138 14.31 -26.19 12.78
C GLY A 138 14.53 -27.38 11.86
N LYS A 139 15.71 -27.45 11.24
CA LYS A 139 16.09 -28.53 10.33
C LYS A 139 15.95 -29.95 10.96
N ARG A 140 16.01 -30.08 12.28
CA ARG A 140 15.93 -31.37 13.00
C ARG A 140 14.52 -31.74 13.49
N GLY A 141 13.46 -31.11 12.99
CA GLY A 141 12.08 -31.56 13.22
C GLY A 141 11.23 -30.68 14.13
N HIS A 142 11.80 -29.65 14.77
CA HIS A 142 11.00 -28.72 15.56
C HIS A 142 10.20 -27.79 14.65
N VAL A 143 8.90 -27.69 14.87
CA VAL A 143 7.99 -26.79 14.16
C VAL A 143 7.11 -26.10 15.17
N ALA A 144 7.08 -24.77 15.14
CA ALA A 144 6.24 -23.98 16.02
C ALA A 144 5.57 -22.83 15.26
N ALA A 145 4.30 -22.57 15.56
CA ALA A 145 3.54 -21.46 15.03
C ALA A 145 2.97 -20.64 16.19
N PHE A 146 3.18 -19.34 16.15
CA PHE A 146 2.74 -18.43 17.21
C PHE A 146 2.37 -17.06 16.67
N ASP A 147 1.55 -16.35 17.44
CA ASP A 147 1.30 -14.93 17.25
C ASP A 147 2.50 -14.15 17.77
N TRP A 148 3.35 -13.62 16.89
CA TRP A 148 4.62 -13.02 17.28
C TRP A 148 4.46 -11.65 17.96
N MET A 149 3.36 -10.94 17.69
CA MET A 149 3.09 -9.66 18.36
C MET A 149 2.78 -9.88 19.84
N THR A 150 1.87 -10.82 20.13
CA THR A 150 1.46 -11.17 21.50
C THR A 150 2.38 -12.21 22.15
N LYS A 151 3.29 -12.83 21.37
CA LYS A 151 4.13 -13.97 21.76
C LYS A 151 3.33 -15.19 22.22
N ARG A 152 2.07 -15.32 21.79
CA ARG A 152 1.21 -16.44 22.17
C ARG A 152 1.46 -17.63 21.24
N LEU A 153 1.93 -18.72 21.81
CA LEU A 153 2.11 -19.98 21.11
C LEU A 153 0.76 -20.59 20.73
N THR A 154 0.60 -20.93 19.45
CA THR A 154 -0.61 -21.58 18.92
C THR A 154 -0.39 -23.08 18.80
N CYS A 155 0.76 -23.48 18.25
CA CYS A 155 1.11 -24.88 18.03
C CYS A 155 2.62 -25.05 18.15
N GLU A 156 3.04 -26.14 18.76
CA GLU A 156 4.43 -26.57 18.81
C GLU A 156 4.46 -28.10 18.74
N MET A 157 5.28 -28.63 17.85
CA MET A 157 5.46 -30.07 17.71
C MET A 157 6.86 -30.38 17.20
N ASN A 158 7.30 -31.61 17.49
CA ASN A 158 8.51 -32.16 16.89
C ASN A 158 8.12 -33.32 15.97
N VAL A 159 8.37 -33.18 14.67
CA VAL A 159 8.04 -34.19 13.66
C VAL A 159 9.09 -35.29 13.54
N MET A 160 10.21 -35.19 14.28
CA MET A 160 11.30 -36.18 14.31
C MET A 160 11.94 -36.48 12.94
N GLU A 161 11.68 -35.65 11.94
CA GLU A 161 12.21 -35.71 10.59
C GLU A 161 12.75 -34.34 10.14
N SER A 162 13.37 -34.29 8.95
CA SER A 162 13.93 -33.04 8.43
C SER A 162 12.83 -32.11 7.91
N VAL A 163 12.88 -30.83 8.29
CA VAL A 163 11.92 -29.81 7.84
C VAL A 163 12.57 -28.97 6.73
N GLU A 164 11.96 -28.93 5.55
CA GLU A 164 12.53 -28.23 4.37
C GLU A 164 11.62 -27.17 3.73
N ASP A 165 10.29 -27.28 3.87
CA ASP A 165 9.33 -26.46 3.08
C ASP A 165 8.98 -25.10 3.70
N ILE A 166 9.62 -24.74 4.82
CA ILE A 166 9.51 -23.39 5.37
C ILE A 166 10.42 -22.47 4.55
N LYS A 167 9.83 -21.39 4.03
CA LYS A 167 10.47 -20.44 3.12
C LYS A 167 11.64 -19.69 3.75
#